data_AF-K1TPE0-F1
#
_entry.id   AF-K1TPE0-F1
#
_cell.length_a   1.000
_cell.length_b   1.000
_cell.length_c   1.000
_cell.angle_alpha   90.00
_cell.angle_beta   90.00
_cell.angle_gamma   90.00
#
_symmetry.space_group_name_H-M   'P 1'
#
loop_
_entity.id
_entity.type
_entity.pdbx_description
1 polymer ?
#
loop_
_entity_poly.entity_id
_entity_poly.type
_entity_poly.pdbx_seq_one_letter_code
_entity_poly.pdbx_strand_id
1 'polypeptide(L)'
;NSDIPDIDAIAEIAHKHGLPLVIDNTFGTPYLIRPIEHGADVVVHSATKFIGGHGTTLGGVIVDSGKFDWKKSGKYAPIAEPNPSYHGVSFVDAVGPAAFVTYIRAILLRDTGATISPFNAFLLLQGTETLSLRLDRHIENTKKVVEFLANHPKVEKVNHPSLPDHPDHALYTKYFKNGGASIFTFN
;
A
#
# COMPACT_ATOMS: atom_id res chain seq x y z
N ASN A 1 -7.99 -3.48 16.33
CA ASN A 1 -6.53 -3.25 16.28
C ASN A 1 -5.89 -4.41 15.55
N SER A 2 -5.21 -4.17 14.43
CA SER A 2 -4.68 -5.19 13.50
C SER A 2 -5.75 -5.90 12.64
N ASP A 3 -6.66 -5.09 12.11
CA ASP A 3 -7.71 -5.48 11.16
C ASP A 3 -7.18 -5.63 9.72
N ILE A 4 -7.89 -6.43 8.92
CA ILE A 4 -7.60 -6.62 7.50
C ILE A 4 -8.83 -6.24 6.69
N PRO A 5 -8.78 -5.22 5.84
CA PRO A 5 -9.89 -4.89 4.96
C PRO A 5 -10.07 -5.97 3.89
N ASP A 6 -11.31 -6.30 3.55
CA ASP A 6 -11.60 -7.16 2.41
C ASP A 6 -11.41 -6.38 1.10
N ILE A 7 -10.18 -6.38 0.59
CA ILE A 7 -9.77 -5.60 -0.58
C ILE A 7 -10.63 -5.92 -1.80
N ASP A 8 -10.87 -7.21 -2.08
CA ASP A 8 -11.66 -7.65 -3.23
C ASP A 8 -13.09 -7.09 -3.17
N ALA A 9 -13.75 -7.20 -2.01
CA ALA A 9 -15.13 -6.72 -1.83
C ALA A 9 -15.22 -5.20 -1.91
N ILE A 10 -14.25 -4.49 -1.33
CA ILE A 10 -14.19 -3.03 -1.39
C ILE A 10 -13.94 -2.55 -2.82
N ALA A 11 -13.06 -3.23 -3.56
CA ALA A 11 -12.78 -2.92 -4.96
C ALA A 11 -14.04 -3.09 -5.83
N GLU A 12 -14.77 -4.20 -5.66
CA GLU A 12 -16.03 -4.44 -6.36
C GLU A 12 -17.04 -3.31 -6.12
N ILE A 13 -17.22 -2.90 -4.86
CA ILE A 13 -18.12 -1.80 -4.50
C ILE A 13 -17.64 -0.50 -5.14
N ALA A 14 -16.36 -0.15 -5.01
CA ALA A 14 -15.80 1.07 -5.57
C ALA A 14 -16.01 1.15 -7.09
N HIS A 15 -15.66 0.07 -7.80
CA HIS A 15 -15.76 -0.01 -9.25
C HIS A 15 -17.21 0.01 -9.74
N LYS A 16 -18.15 -0.62 -9.02
CA LYS A 16 -19.60 -0.52 -9.31
C LYS A 16 -20.09 0.93 -9.30
N HIS A 17 -19.48 1.78 -8.48
CA HIS A 17 -19.78 3.21 -8.39
C HIS A 17 -18.85 4.09 -9.23
N GLY A 18 -17.98 3.51 -10.07
CA GLY A 18 -17.02 4.26 -10.88
C GLY A 18 -16.03 5.08 -10.04
N LEU A 19 -15.60 4.54 -8.90
CA LEU A 19 -14.62 5.11 -7.98
C LEU A 19 -13.36 4.22 -7.95
N PRO A 20 -12.14 4.79 -7.87
CA PRO A 20 -10.93 4.02 -7.71
C PRO A 20 -10.75 3.62 -6.24
N LEU A 21 -10.09 2.48 -6.03
CA LEU A 21 -9.63 2.04 -4.71
C LEU A 21 -8.15 2.38 -4.52
N VAL A 22 -7.86 3.15 -3.47
CA VAL A 22 -6.50 3.45 -3.02
C VAL A 22 -6.20 2.66 -1.75
N ILE A 23 -5.11 1.89 -1.74
CA ILE A 23 -4.68 1.11 -0.57
C ILE A 23 -3.32 1.61 -0.07
N ASP A 24 -3.22 1.95 1.22
CA ASP A 24 -1.92 2.05 1.89
C ASP A 24 -1.42 0.64 2.19
N ASN A 25 -0.39 0.21 1.46
CA ASN A 25 0.20 -1.11 1.61
C ASN A 25 1.53 -1.05 2.37
N THR A 26 1.71 -0.08 3.28
CA THR A 26 2.94 0.05 4.06
C THR A 26 3.20 -1.17 4.93
N PHE A 27 2.18 -1.69 5.64
CA PHE A 27 2.31 -2.87 6.50
C PHE A 27 2.34 -4.18 5.73
N GLY A 28 1.56 -4.28 4.65
CA GLY A 28 1.55 -5.46 3.80
C GLY A 28 2.83 -5.59 3.01
N THR A 29 3.43 -4.47 2.57
CA THR A 29 4.61 -4.42 1.67
C THR A 29 4.34 -5.13 0.33
N PRO A 30 5.08 -4.82 -0.76
CA PRO A 30 4.88 -5.52 -2.02
C PRO A 30 5.29 -7.01 -1.98
N TYR A 31 6.04 -7.43 -0.94
CA TYR A 31 6.50 -8.80 -0.80
C TYR A 31 5.42 -9.74 -0.25
N LEU A 32 4.58 -9.27 0.68
CA LEU A 32 3.59 -10.14 1.35
C LEU A 32 2.23 -10.10 0.68
N ILE A 33 1.85 -8.95 0.12
CA ILE A 33 0.58 -8.77 -0.58
C ILE A 33 0.74 -7.73 -1.69
N ARG A 34 0.12 -7.98 -2.85
CA ARG A 34 0.06 -7.03 -3.97
C ARG A 34 -1.39 -6.61 -4.20
N PRO A 35 -1.90 -5.55 -3.55
CA PRO A 35 -3.31 -5.15 -3.62
C PRO A 35 -3.86 -4.90 -5.03
N ILE A 36 -3.00 -4.58 -6.01
CA ILE A 36 -3.40 -4.43 -7.42
C ILE A 36 -3.92 -5.74 -8.02
N GLU A 37 -3.48 -6.89 -7.49
CA GLU A 37 -4.01 -8.23 -7.84
C GLU A 37 -5.40 -8.48 -7.23
N HIS A 38 -5.80 -7.64 -6.28
CA HIS A 38 -7.04 -7.70 -5.51
C HIS A 38 -8.00 -6.54 -5.83
N GLY A 39 -7.74 -5.82 -6.93
CA GLY A 39 -8.62 -4.76 -7.41
C GLY A 39 -8.29 -3.34 -6.93
N ALA A 40 -7.21 -3.14 -6.16
CA ALA A 40 -6.72 -1.79 -5.90
C ALA A 40 -6.22 -1.13 -7.21
N ASP A 41 -6.60 0.13 -7.41
CA ASP A 41 -6.20 0.91 -8.58
C ASP A 41 -4.89 1.66 -8.31
N VAL A 42 -4.70 2.10 -7.07
CA VAL A 42 -3.53 2.83 -6.60
C VAL A 42 -3.06 2.22 -5.28
N VAL A 43 -1.75 2.05 -5.14
CA VAL A 43 -1.12 1.63 -3.89
C VAL A 43 -0.16 2.71 -3.42
N VAL A 44 -0.24 3.06 -2.14
CA VAL A 44 0.69 4.00 -1.51
C VAL A 44 1.54 3.29 -0.46
N HIS A 45 2.77 3.75 -0.31
CA HIS A 45 3.68 3.27 0.72
C HIS A 45 4.37 4.44 1.41
N SER A 46 4.44 4.38 2.74
CA SER A 46 5.48 5.07 3.50
C SER A 46 6.77 4.27 3.34
N ALA A 47 7.57 4.63 2.33
CA ALA A 47 8.84 3.98 2.04
C ALA A 47 9.85 4.10 3.21
N THR A 48 9.67 5.10 4.08
CA THR A 48 10.35 5.24 5.37
C THR A 48 10.37 3.95 6.20
N LYS A 49 9.28 3.15 6.16
CA LYS A 49 9.10 1.99 7.05
C LYS A 49 9.81 0.75 6.48
N PHE A 50 9.07 -0.29 6.11
CA PHE A 50 9.66 -1.58 5.75
C PHE A 50 10.52 -1.55 4.48
N ILE A 51 10.18 -0.71 3.50
CA ILE A 51 10.93 -0.56 2.26
C ILE A 51 12.36 -0.08 2.56
N GLY A 52 12.49 1.07 3.24
CA GLY A 52 13.77 1.59 3.70
C GLY A 52 14.42 0.71 4.77
N GLY A 53 13.64 0.20 5.72
CA GLY A 53 13.99 -0.87 6.66
C GLY A 53 14.91 -0.49 7.81
N HIS A 54 15.63 0.63 7.71
CA HIS A 54 16.75 0.96 8.61
C HIS A 54 16.54 2.20 9.48
N GLY A 55 15.37 2.86 9.39
CA GLY A 55 15.05 4.04 10.21
C GLY A 55 15.93 5.27 9.93
N THR A 56 16.60 5.32 8.77
CA THR A 56 17.60 6.34 8.44
C THR A 56 17.06 7.47 7.56
N THR A 57 15.96 7.25 6.84
CA THR A 57 15.49 8.18 5.81
C THR A 57 13.99 8.18 5.65
N LEU A 58 13.45 9.32 5.22
CA LEU A 58 12.03 9.49 4.91
C LEU A 58 11.80 9.36 3.40
N GLY A 59 10.70 8.70 3.04
CA GLY A 59 10.22 8.64 1.67
C GLY A 59 8.79 8.12 1.56
N GLY A 60 8.16 8.46 0.43
CA GLY A 60 6.84 7.99 0.03
C GLY A 60 6.87 7.49 -1.41
N VAL A 61 6.04 6.50 -1.73
CA VAL A 61 5.88 5.97 -3.08
C VAL A 61 4.39 5.83 -3.39
N ILE A 62 4.00 6.27 -4.57
CA ILE A 62 2.67 6.03 -5.16
C ILE A 62 2.90 5.10 -6.36
N VAL A 63 2.15 3.99 -6.39
CA VAL A 63 2.15 3.00 -7.46
C VAL A 63 0.77 3.00 -8.09
N ASP A 64 0.71 3.25 -9.39
CA ASP A 64 -0.52 3.22 -10.17
C ASP A 64 -0.58 1.92 -10.97
N SER A 65 -1.73 1.25 -10.90
CA SER A 65 -1.99 0.03 -11.65
C SER A 65 -2.19 0.28 -13.14
N GLY A 66 -2.58 1.50 -13.52
CA GLY A 66 -3.01 1.86 -14.86
C GLY A 66 -4.32 1.20 -15.31
N LYS A 67 -5.10 0.60 -14.39
CA LYS A 67 -6.32 -0.14 -14.71
C LYS A 67 -7.59 0.71 -14.63
N PHE A 68 -7.61 1.75 -13.81
CA PHE A 68 -8.81 2.57 -13.60
C PHE A 68 -9.09 3.49 -14.80
N ASP A 69 -10.30 3.43 -15.34
CA ASP A 69 -10.73 4.29 -16.44
C ASP A 69 -11.21 5.65 -15.93
N TRP A 70 -10.25 6.57 -15.79
CA TRP A 70 -10.47 7.95 -15.33
C TRP A 70 -11.47 8.72 -16.18
N LYS A 71 -11.53 8.44 -17.49
CA LYS A 71 -12.40 9.15 -18.45
C LYS A 71 -13.82 8.63 -18.37
N LYS A 72 -14.01 7.31 -18.37
CA LYS A 72 -15.34 6.69 -18.23
C LYS A 72 -15.98 6.98 -16.89
N SER A 73 -15.19 7.14 -15.82
CA SER A 73 -15.72 7.53 -14.51
C SER A 73 -16.43 8.89 -14.55
N GLY A 74 -15.94 9.84 -15.34
CA GLY A 74 -16.50 11.20 -15.44
C GLY A 74 -16.35 12.05 -14.17
N LYS A 75 -15.70 11.53 -13.12
CA LYS A 75 -15.55 12.19 -11.80
C LYS A 75 -14.22 12.91 -11.61
N TYR A 76 -13.26 12.70 -12.52
CA TYR A 76 -11.86 13.09 -12.33
C TYR A 76 -11.37 14.03 -13.45
N ALA A 77 -12.10 15.13 -13.66
CA ALA A 77 -11.82 16.09 -14.74
C ALA A 77 -10.36 16.61 -14.78
N PRO A 78 -9.67 16.91 -13.66
CA PRO A 78 -8.28 17.38 -13.72
C PRO A 78 -7.29 16.39 -14.37
N ILE A 79 -7.63 15.10 -14.38
CA ILE A 79 -6.84 14.02 -14.99
C ILE A 79 -7.35 13.71 -16.41
N ALA A 80 -8.68 13.63 -16.57
CA ALA A 80 -9.31 13.13 -17.80
C ALA A 80 -9.59 14.19 -18.87
N GLU A 81 -9.80 15.45 -18.49
CA GLU A 81 -10.15 16.54 -19.41
C GLU A 81 -8.94 17.41 -19.76
N PRO A 82 -9.01 18.21 -20.85
CA PRO A 82 -7.99 19.20 -21.20
C PRO A 82 -7.61 20.10 -20.02
N ASN A 83 -6.35 20.03 -19.60
CA ASN A 83 -5.85 20.74 -18.43
C ASN A 83 -5.19 22.07 -18.84
N PRO A 84 -5.77 23.23 -18.50
CA PRO A 84 -5.25 24.54 -18.93
C PRO A 84 -3.88 24.86 -18.32
N SER A 85 -3.53 24.25 -17.17
CA SER A 85 -2.24 24.45 -16.50
C SER A 85 -1.10 23.61 -17.10
N TYR A 86 -1.38 22.84 -18.15
CA TYR A 86 -0.40 21.99 -18.85
C TYR A 86 -0.69 21.92 -20.35
N HIS A 87 -0.71 23.09 -21.00
CA HIS A 87 -0.86 23.24 -22.46
C HIS A 87 -2.16 22.67 -23.04
N GLY A 88 -3.22 22.55 -22.23
CA GLY A 88 -4.52 22.02 -22.66
C GLY A 88 -4.52 20.52 -22.89
N VAL A 89 -3.55 19.78 -22.37
CA VAL A 89 -3.48 18.32 -22.54
C VAL A 89 -4.50 17.60 -21.66
N SER A 90 -5.14 16.54 -22.17
CA SER A 90 -5.74 15.51 -21.32
C SER A 90 -4.69 14.46 -21.00
N PHE A 91 -4.43 14.19 -19.71
CA PHE A 91 -3.45 13.18 -19.32
C PHE A 91 -3.87 11.77 -19.74
N VAL A 92 -5.18 11.49 -19.72
CA VAL A 92 -5.71 10.22 -20.25
C VAL A 92 -5.43 10.08 -21.75
N ASP A 93 -5.71 11.11 -22.54
CA ASP A 93 -5.52 11.02 -23.99
C ASP A 93 -4.03 11.01 -24.38
N ALA A 94 -3.16 11.67 -23.60
CA ALA A 94 -1.73 11.77 -23.90
C ALA A 94 -0.92 10.54 -23.49
N VAL A 95 -1.21 9.94 -22.32
CA VAL A 95 -0.37 8.87 -21.75
C VAL A 95 -1.16 7.62 -21.32
N GLY A 96 -2.45 7.56 -21.61
CA GLY A 96 -3.28 6.37 -21.41
C GLY A 96 -3.22 5.84 -19.97
N PRO A 97 -2.83 4.56 -19.76
CA PRO A 97 -2.75 3.96 -18.43
C PRO A 97 -1.90 4.73 -17.41
N ALA A 98 -0.92 5.53 -17.83
CA ALA A 98 -0.06 6.29 -16.93
C ALA A 98 -0.61 7.68 -16.55
N ALA A 99 -1.89 7.97 -16.85
CA ALA A 99 -2.49 9.29 -16.68
C ALA A 99 -2.38 9.83 -15.25
N PHE A 100 -2.69 9.01 -14.24
CA PHE A 100 -2.73 9.46 -12.85
C PHE A 100 -1.34 9.78 -12.30
N VAL A 101 -0.35 8.88 -12.48
CA VAL A 101 1.04 9.15 -12.06
C VAL A 101 1.68 10.30 -12.83
N THR A 102 1.34 10.48 -14.11
CA THR A 102 1.82 11.62 -14.89
C THR A 102 1.19 12.92 -14.39
N TYR A 103 -0.11 12.94 -14.10
CA TYR A 103 -0.77 14.09 -13.49
C TYR A 103 -0.15 14.45 -12.13
N ILE A 104 0.08 13.46 -11.25
CA ILE A 104 0.77 13.67 -9.97
C ILE A 104 2.13 14.33 -10.20
N ARG A 105 2.93 13.85 -11.15
CA ARG A 105 4.27 14.39 -11.41
C ARG A 105 4.25 15.78 -12.05
N ALA A 106 3.39 15.98 -13.03
CA ALA A 106 3.34 17.19 -13.85
C ALA A 106 2.67 18.37 -13.13
N ILE A 107 1.68 18.08 -12.28
CA ILE A 107 0.88 19.08 -11.58
C ILE A 107 1.22 19.08 -10.10
N LEU A 108 0.87 18.01 -9.37
CA LEU A 108 0.93 18.03 -7.91
C LEU A 108 2.36 18.18 -7.38
N LEU A 109 3.32 17.41 -7.90
CA LEU A 109 4.71 17.50 -7.48
C LEU A 109 5.34 18.84 -7.87
N ARG A 110 5.05 19.33 -9.08
CA ARG A 110 5.50 20.64 -9.56
C ARG A 110 5.02 21.77 -8.63
N ASP A 111 3.76 21.73 -8.23
CA ASP A 111 3.11 22.84 -7.52
C ASP A 111 3.31 22.76 -5.99
N THR A 112 3.38 21.55 -5.43
CA THR A 112 3.51 21.34 -3.97
C THR A 112 4.94 21.05 -3.51
N GLY A 113 5.83 20.65 -4.41
CA GLY A 113 7.26 20.53 -4.12
C GLY A 113 7.66 19.35 -3.23
N ALA A 114 6.81 18.33 -3.04
CA ALA A 114 7.11 17.11 -2.26
C ALA A 114 8.14 16.18 -2.96
N THR A 115 9.28 16.74 -3.35
CA THR A 115 10.35 16.09 -4.10
C THR A 115 11.26 15.31 -3.16
N ILE A 116 11.50 14.04 -3.48
CA ILE A 116 12.43 13.21 -2.72
C ILE A 116 13.88 13.61 -3.03
N SER A 117 14.72 13.70 -1.99
CA SER A 117 16.17 13.84 -2.17
C SER A 117 16.74 12.62 -2.92
N PRO A 118 17.61 12.81 -3.94
CA PRO A 118 18.30 11.70 -4.59
C PRO A 118 19.09 10.80 -3.62
N PHE A 119 19.64 11.39 -2.55
CA PHE A 119 20.33 10.62 -1.52
C PHE A 119 19.36 9.75 -0.71
N ASN A 120 18.17 10.27 -0.38
CA ASN A 120 17.12 9.46 0.27
C ASN A 120 16.67 8.33 -0.65
N ALA A 121 16.49 8.60 -1.95
CA ALA A 121 16.17 7.57 -2.92
C ALA A 121 17.23 6.46 -2.96
N PHE A 122 18.52 6.81 -2.96
CA PHE A 122 19.63 5.85 -2.86
C PHE A 122 19.56 5.00 -1.59
N LEU A 123 19.35 5.61 -0.41
CA LEU A 123 19.23 4.88 0.86
C LEU A 123 18.03 3.93 0.87
N LEU A 124 16.90 4.35 0.28
CA LEU A 124 15.73 3.47 0.13
C LEU A 124 16.02 2.29 -0.79
N LEU A 125 16.77 2.48 -1.89
CA LEU A 125 17.20 1.40 -2.76
C LEU A 125 18.07 0.38 -2.02
N GLN A 126 19.04 0.83 -1.21
CA GLN A 126 19.81 -0.08 -0.35
C GLN A 126 18.91 -0.87 0.61
N GLY A 127 17.86 -0.23 1.15
CA GLY A 127 16.83 -0.92 1.93
C GLY A 127 16.17 -2.05 1.13
N THR A 128 15.76 -1.79 -0.11
CA THR A 128 15.03 -2.76 -0.93
C THR A 128 15.81 -4.03 -1.26
N GLU A 129 17.14 -3.97 -1.33
CA GLU A 129 18.02 -5.12 -1.61
C GLU A 129 17.82 -6.29 -0.63
N THR A 130 17.39 -5.98 0.60
CA THR A 130 17.20 -6.97 1.68
C THR A 130 15.75 -7.10 2.12
N LEU A 131 14.80 -6.52 1.36
CA LEU A 131 13.40 -6.41 1.79
C LEU A 131 12.77 -7.76 2.16
N SER A 132 12.84 -8.75 1.26
CA SER A 132 12.27 -10.08 1.49
C SER A 132 12.90 -10.77 2.71
N LEU A 133 14.23 -10.78 2.79
CA LEU A 133 14.98 -11.40 3.89
C LEU A 133 14.60 -10.83 5.25
N ARG A 134 14.49 -9.49 5.33
CA ARG A 134 14.06 -8.81 6.55
C ARG A 134 12.63 -9.18 6.89
N LEU A 135 11.73 -9.19 5.92
CA LEU A 135 10.30 -9.49 6.14
C LEU A 135 10.06 -10.93 6.57
N ASP A 136 10.74 -11.91 5.97
CA ASP A 136 10.69 -13.31 6.41
C ASP A 136 11.03 -13.42 7.90
N ARG A 137 12.12 -12.78 8.33
CA ARG A 137 12.53 -12.79 9.74
C ARG A 137 11.60 -11.99 10.63
N HIS A 138 11.05 -10.86 10.17
CA HIS A 138 10.06 -10.10 10.92
C HIS A 138 8.81 -10.94 11.21
N ILE A 139 8.31 -11.66 10.21
CA ILE A 139 7.10 -12.50 10.33
C ILE A 139 7.38 -13.71 11.24
N GLU A 140 8.52 -14.38 11.03
CA GLU A 140 8.95 -15.50 11.87
C GLU A 140 9.00 -15.09 13.35
N ASN A 141 9.63 -13.94 13.65
CA ASN A 141 9.74 -13.41 15.00
C ASN A 141 8.36 -13.03 15.56
N THR A 142 7.55 -12.32 14.79
CA THR A 142 6.20 -11.92 15.21
C THR A 142 5.36 -13.13 15.57
N LYS A 143 5.39 -14.20 14.76
CA LYS A 143 4.66 -15.44 15.08
C LYS A 143 5.07 -16.01 16.44
N LYS A 144 6.38 -16.14 16.69
CA LYS A 144 6.90 -16.65 17.98
C LYS A 144 6.48 -15.78 19.16
N VAL A 145 6.52 -14.45 19.00
CA VAL A 145 6.16 -13.52 20.07
C VAL A 145 4.65 -13.53 20.32
N VAL A 146 3.83 -13.53 19.26
CA VAL A 146 2.36 -13.63 19.36
C VAL A 146 1.96 -14.94 20.05
N GLU A 147 2.57 -16.06 19.68
CA GLU A 147 2.31 -17.37 20.30
C GLU A 147 2.73 -17.39 21.79
N PHE A 148 3.89 -16.82 22.11
CA PHE A 148 4.34 -16.68 23.49
C PHE A 148 3.35 -15.85 24.33
N LEU A 149 2.96 -14.67 23.83
CA LEU A 149 2.07 -13.76 24.53
C LEU A 149 0.65 -14.34 24.68
N ALA A 150 0.13 -15.00 23.66
CA ALA A 150 -1.20 -15.60 23.69
C ALA A 150 -1.34 -16.71 24.74
N ASN A 151 -0.23 -17.36 25.12
CA ASN A 151 -0.21 -18.39 26.16
C ASN A 151 0.25 -17.86 27.54
N HIS A 152 0.53 -16.57 27.66
CA HIS A 152 1.12 -16.01 28.87
C HIS A 152 0.02 -15.64 29.90
N PRO A 153 0.08 -16.12 31.15
CA PRO A 153 -1.03 -15.97 32.13
C PRO A 153 -1.27 -14.53 32.60
N LYS A 154 -0.37 -13.59 32.26
CA LYS A 154 -0.51 -12.16 32.57
C LYS A 154 -0.93 -11.31 31.37
N VAL A 155 -1.15 -11.92 30.21
CA VAL A 155 -1.64 -11.24 29.01
C VAL A 155 -3.12 -11.54 28.91
N GLU A 156 -3.94 -10.49 28.86
CA GLU A 156 -5.39 -10.62 28.75
C GLU A 156 -5.79 -11.04 27.33
N LYS A 157 -5.19 -10.37 26.33
CA LYS A 157 -5.52 -10.59 24.92
C LYS A 157 -4.38 -10.16 24.02
N VAL A 158 -4.14 -10.92 22.96
CA VAL A 158 -3.29 -10.52 21.83
C VAL A 158 -4.16 -10.23 20.62
N ASN A 159 -3.88 -9.13 19.90
CA ASN A 159 -4.53 -8.80 18.65
C ASN A 159 -3.53 -8.95 17.50
N HIS A 160 -3.67 -10.05 16.76
CA HIS A 160 -2.97 -10.30 15.52
C HIS A 160 -3.81 -11.22 14.63
N PRO A 161 -3.94 -10.94 13.32
CA PRO A 161 -4.84 -11.68 12.44
C PRO A 161 -4.37 -13.11 12.11
N SER A 162 -3.15 -13.47 12.50
CA SER A 162 -2.69 -14.87 12.45
C SER A 162 -3.32 -15.78 13.51
N LEU A 163 -3.96 -15.22 14.54
CA LEU A 163 -4.61 -16.01 15.59
C LEU A 163 -5.95 -16.57 15.09
N PRO A 164 -6.28 -17.86 15.32
CA PRO A 164 -7.49 -18.48 14.78
C PRO A 164 -8.81 -17.85 15.22
N ASP A 165 -8.83 -17.24 16.39
CA ASP A 165 -9.99 -16.56 17.00
C ASP A 165 -10.11 -15.09 16.57
N HIS A 166 -9.17 -14.58 15.77
CA HIS A 166 -9.25 -13.22 15.25
C HIS A 166 -10.38 -13.12 14.20
N PRO A 167 -11.24 -12.08 14.24
CA PRO A 167 -12.36 -11.92 13.30
C PRO A 167 -11.94 -11.99 11.82
N ASP A 168 -10.77 -11.42 11.52
CA ASP A 168 -10.24 -11.34 10.15
C ASP A 168 -9.29 -12.50 9.79
N HIS A 169 -9.25 -13.58 10.58
CA HIS A 169 -8.32 -14.70 10.33
C HIS A 169 -8.50 -15.32 8.93
N ALA A 170 -9.75 -15.43 8.45
CA ALA A 170 -10.02 -15.92 7.10
C ALA A 170 -9.43 -15.00 6.02
N LEU A 171 -9.52 -13.67 6.19
CA LEU A 171 -8.91 -12.70 5.27
C LEU A 171 -7.38 -12.74 5.35
N TYR A 172 -6.82 -12.96 6.55
CA TYR A 172 -5.38 -13.17 6.72
C TYR A 172 -4.88 -14.34 5.90
N THR A 173 -5.52 -15.52 6.02
CA THR A 173 -5.14 -16.71 5.26
C THR A 173 -5.31 -16.51 3.75
N LYS A 174 -6.34 -15.77 3.34
CA LYS A 174 -6.60 -15.43 1.93
C LYS A 174 -5.49 -14.56 1.34
N TYR A 175 -5.13 -13.47 2.02
CA TYR A 175 -4.24 -12.44 1.48
C TYR A 175 -2.76 -12.68 1.78
N PHE A 176 -2.43 -13.30 2.91
CA PHE A 176 -1.06 -13.49 3.39
C PHE A 176 -0.70 -14.98 3.43
N LYS A 177 -0.70 -15.63 2.26
CA LYS A 177 -0.51 -17.10 2.13
C LYS A 177 0.79 -17.61 2.77
N ASN A 178 1.85 -16.80 2.76
CA ASN A 178 3.15 -17.14 3.33
C ASN A 178 3.36 -16.55 4.74
N GLY A 179 2.28 -16.14 5.40
CA GLY A 179 2.33 -15.28 6.57
C GLY A 179 2.56 -13.82 6.20
N GLY A 180 2.36 -12.96 7.19
CA GLY A 180 2.47 -11.53 7.04
C GLY A 180 2.09 -10.80 8.31
N ALA A 181 2.15 -9.47 8.25
CA ALA A 181 2.01 -8.55 9.38
C ALA A 181 3.04 -8.81 10.49
N SER A 182 3.90 -7.82 10.74
CA SER A 182 4.86 -7.88 11.85
C SER A 182 4.44 -7.03 13.05
N ILE A 183 3.23 -6.47 13.03
CA ILE A 183 2.70 -5.55 14.02
C ILE A 183 1.52 -6.20 14.72
N PHE A 184 1.58 -6.19 16.04
CA PHE A 184 0.55 -6.74 16.92
C PHE A 184 0.39 -5.82 18.13
N THR A 185 -0.71 -5.98 18.86
CA THR A 185 -0.95 -5.32 20.14
C THR A 185 -1.39 -6.36 21.16
N PHE A 186 -1.21 -6.08 22.44
CA PHE A 186 -1.71 -6.94 23.51
C PHE A 186 -2.02 -6.09 24.75
N ASN A 187 -2.89 -6.60 25.61
CA ASN A 187 -3.22 -6.03 26.92
C ASN A 187 -2.66 -6.92 28.02
#